data_AF-A0A953X3D2-F1
#
_entry.id   AF-A0A953X3D2-F1
#
_cell.length_a   1.000
_cell.length_b   1.000
_cell.length_c   1.000
_cell.angle_alpha   90.00
_cell.angle_beta   90.00
_cell.angle_gamma   90.00
#
_symmetry.space_group_name_H-M   'P 1'
#
loop_
_entity.id
_entity.type
_entity.pdbx_description
1 polymer ?
#
loop_
_entity_poly.entity_id
_entity_poly.type
_entity_poly.pdbx_seq_one_letter_code
_entity_poly.pdbx_strand_id
1 'polypeptide(L)' 'MIVFIHGVPDTPALWAPLTGALGLQPADYSAPALPGFGTPLPAGFSCTKDAYAEHLVGHIEALGTKVHLVGHDW' A
#
# COMPACT_ATOMS: atom_id res chain seq x y z
N MET A 1 13.13 -3.09 -2.68
CA MET A 1 11.79 -2.47 -2.70
C MET A 1 10.78 -3.46 -2.14
N ILE A 2 10.29 -3.19 -0.93
CA ILE A 2 9.18 -3.91 -0.30
C ILE A 2 7.92 -3.07 -0.46
N VAL A 3 6.80 -3.65 -0.85
CA VAL A 3 5.50 -2.97 -0.91
C VAL A 3 4.62 -3.51 0.21
N PHE A 4 4.33 -2.64 1.17
CA PHE A 4 3.51 -2.94 2.33
C PHE A 4 2.05 -2.52 2.08
N ILE A 5 1.12 -3.47 2.11
CA ILE A 5 -0.30 -3.25 1.85
C ILE A 5 -1.07 -3.43 3.16
N HIS A 6 -1.60 -2.33 3.69
CA HIS A 6 -2.48 -2.38 4.85
C HIS A 6 -3.89 -2.86 4.45
N GLY A 7 -4.62 -3.47 5.36
CA GLY A 7 -6.04 -3.78 5.19
C GLY A 7 -6.94 -2.70 5.77
N VAL A 8 -8.16 -3.06 6.18
CA VAL A 8 -9.23 -2.11 6.52
C VAL A 8 -9.61 -2.22 7.99
N PRO A 9 -9.80 -1.11 8.74
CA PRO A 9 -9.74 0.31 8.33
C PRO A 9 -8.37 0.96 8.61
N ASP A 10 -7.28 0.20 8.47
CA ASP A 10 -5.93 0.70 8.72
C ASP A 10 -5.47 1.72 7.67
N THR A 11 -4.29 2.28 7.90
CA THR A 11 -3.58 3.19 6.99
C THR A 11 -2.11 2.78 6.92
N PRO A 12 -1.27 3.42 6.06
CA PRO A 12 0.16 3.13 6.03
C PRO A 12 0.89 3.27 7.37
N ALA A 13 0.33 4.03 8.31
CA ALA A 13 0.89 4.20 9.65
C ALA A 13 1.07 2.87 10.41
N LEU A 14 0.30 1.83 10.08
CA LEU A 14 0.44 0.47 10.62
C LEU A 14 1.87 -0.06 10.50
N TRP A 15 2.57 0.31 9.42
CA TRP A 15 3.89 -0.23 9.10
C TRP A 15 5.04 0.46 9.83
N ALA A 16 4.81 1.63 10.44
CA ALA A 16 5.87 2.42 11.05
C ALA A 16 6.68 1.68 12.15
N PRO A 17 6.05 0.91 13.07
CA PRO A 17 6.80 0.10 14.04
C PRO A 17 7.66 -0.97 13.37
N LEU A 18 7.15 -1.63 12.33
CA LEU A 18 7.88 -2.69 11.60
C LEU A 18 9.07 -2.11 10.82
N THR A 19 8.85 -1.06 10.04
CA THR A 19 9.91 -0.43 9.24
C THR A 19 11.00 0.14 10.15
N GLY A 20 10.63 0.69 11.30
CA GLY A 20 11.57 1.16 12.32
C GLY A 20 12.39 0.03 12.94
N ALA A 21 11.75 -1.08 13.33
CA ALA A 21 12.43 -2.23 13.91
C ALA A 21 13.40 -2.91 12.93
N LEU A 22 13.08 -2.91 11.62
CA LEU A 22 13.91 -3.45 10.57
C LEU A 22 14.98 -2.48 10.05
N GLY A 23 14.98 -1.22 10.51
CA GLY A 23 15.93 -0.19 10.06
C GLY A 23 15.77 0.23 8.60
N LEU A 24 14.58 0.00 8.00
CA LEU A 24 14.31 0.32 6.60
C LEU A 24 14.32 1.83 6.37
N GLN A 25 15.00 2.25 5.31
CA GLN A 25 14.99 3.62 4.82
C GLN A 25 13.81 3.85 3.87
N PRO A 26 13.39 5.12 3.63
CA PRO A 26 12.30 5.42 2.70
C PRO A 26 12.53 4.91 1.26
N ALA A 27 13.77 4.66 0.86
CA ALA A 27 14.09 4.07 -0.45
C ALA A 27 13.90 2.55 -0.50
N ASP A 28 13.82 1.88 0.65
CA ASP A 28 13.74 0.41 0.73
C ASP A 28 12.31 -0.09 0.54
N TYR A 29 11.30 0.74 0.82
CA TYR A 29 9.90 0.34 0.82
C TYR A 29 8.93 1.40 0.29
N SER A 30 7.73 0.93 -0.06
CA SER A 30 6.56 1.73 -0.36
C SER A 30 5.39 1.22 0.47
N ALA A 31 4.63 2.12 1.10
CA ALA A 31 3.43 1.79 1.86
C ALA A 31 2.29 2.73 1.42
N PRO A 32 1.60 2.43 0.31
CA PRO A 32 0.55 3.31 -0.22
C PRO A 32 -0.69 3.32 0.69
N ALA A 33 -1.32 4.48 0.79
CA ALA A 33 -2.66 4.61 1.36
C ALA A 33 -3.69 4.09 0.34
N LEU A 34 -4.59 3.21 0.76
CA LEU A 34 -5.67 2.73 -0.10
C LEU A 34 -6.74 3.83 -0.28
N PRO A 35 -7.37 3.94 -1.47
CA PRO A 35 -8.46 4.87 -1.71
C PRO A 35 -9.52 4.89 -0.60
N GLY A 36 -9.74 6.04 0.05
CA GLY A 36 -10.68 6.16 1.17
C GLY A 36 -10.10 5.85 2.57
N PHE A 37 -8.86 5.39 2.68
CA PHE A 37 -8.18 5.06 3.93
C PHE A 37 -6.88 5.84 4.08
N GLY A 38 -6.90 6.91 4.88
CA GLY A 38 -5.76 7.83 5.00
C GLY A 38 -5.55 8.75 3.79
N THR A 39 -6.40 8.62 2.76
CA THR A 39 -6.45 9.48 1.58
C THR A 39 -7.90 9.60 1.10
N PRO A 40 -8.33 10.69 0.45
CA PRO A 40 -9.68 10.80 -0.10
C PRO A 40 -10.03 9.66 -1.05
N LEU A 41 -11.30 9.29 -1.09
CA LEU A 41 -11.81 8.35 -2.10
C LEU A 41 -11.90 9.08 -3.46
N PRO A 42 -11.22 8.62 -4.52
CA PRO A 42 -11.33 9.25 -5.84
C PRO A 42 -12.77 9.21 -6.36
N ALA A 43 -13.18 10.28 -7.06
CA ALA A 43 -14.49 10.34 -7.67
C ALA A 43 -14.68 9.18 -8.67
N GLY A 44 -15.79 8.45 -8.54
CA GLY A 44 -16.11 7.31 -9.40
C GLY A 44 -15.37 6.01 -9.04
N PHE A 45 -14.60 5.97 -7.95
CA PHE A 45 -13.99 4.72 -7.49
C PHE A 45 -15.08 3.73 -7.03
N SER A 46 -15.11 2.52 -7.60
CA SER A 46 -16.22 1.57 -7.40
C SER A 46 -16.22 0.86 -6.04
N CYS A 47 -15.15 1.00 -5.26
CA CYS A 47 -14.97 0.34 -3.95
C CYS A 47 -15.12 -1.19 -3.99
N THR A 48 -14.90 -1.81 -5.15
CA THR A 48 -14.87 -3.27 -5.29
C THR A 48 -13.48 -3.81 -5.02
N LYS A 49 -13.38 -5.09 -4.64
CA LYS A 49 -12.10 -5.80 -4.49
C LYS A 49 -11.21 -5.62 -5.73
N ASP A 50 -11.80 -5.75 -6.92
CA ASP A 50 -11.05 -5.66 -8.18
C ASP A 50 -10.55 -4.23 -8.44
N ALA A 51 -11.32 -3.20 -8.12
CA ALA A 51 -10.85 -1.81 -8.24
C ALA A 51 -9.68 -1.50 -7.29
N TYR A 52 -9.68 -2.04 -6.07
CA TYR A 52 -8.52 -1.92 -5.18
C TYR A 52 -7.31 -2.69 -5.71
N ALA A 53 -7.53 -3.90 -6.26
CA ALA A 53 -6.46 -4.70 -6.86
C ALA A 53 -5.83 -3.99 -8.07
N GLU A 54 -6.64 -3.46 -8.98
CA GLU A 54 -6.17 -2.68 -10.15
C GLU A 54 -5.40 -1.43 -9.72
N HIS A 55 -5.88 -0.72 -8.70
CA HIS A 55 -5.19 0.44 -8.14
C HIS A 55 -3.79 0.06 -7.61
N LEU A 56 -3.69 -1.05 -6.86
CA LEU A 56 -2.42 -1.56 -6.34
C LEU A 56 -1.48 -2.05 -7.45
N VAL A 57 -2.01 -2.71 -8.48
CA VAL A 57 -1.23 -3.13 -9.65
C VAL A 57 -0.61 -1.91 -10.32
N GLY A 58 -1.39 -0.86 -10.60
CA GLY A 58 -0.87 0.37 -11.19
C GLY A 58 0.21 1.05 -10.33
N HIS A 59 0.04 1.07 -9.01
CA HIS A 59 1.07 1.56 -8.08
C HIS A 59 2.35 0.74 -8.17
N ILE A 60 2.25 -0.60 -8.18
CA ILE A 60 3.41 -1.51 -8.25
C ILE A 60 4.13 -1.40 -9.59
N GLU A 61 3.40 -1.33 -10.70
CA GLU A 61 3.97 -1.18 -12.04
C GLU A 61 4.75 0.13 -12.19
N ALA A 62 4.25 1.22 -11.58
CA ALA A 62 4.92 2.52 -11.59
C ALA A 62 6.28 2.53 -10.86
N LEU A 63 6.55 1.55 -9.98
CA LEU A 63 7.86 1.42 -9.32
C LEU A 63 8.96 0.93 -10.27
N GLY A 64 8.61 0.33 -11.42
CA GLY A 64 9.55 -0.04 -12.47
C GLY A 64 10.64 -1.06 -12.08
N THR A 65 10.45 -1.79 -10.97
CA THR A 65 11.43 -2.75 -10.43
C THR A 65 10.73 -3.96 -9.83
N LYS A 66 11.48 -5.05 -9.58
CA LYS A 66 10.96 -6.20 -8.86
C LYS A 66 10.67 -5.81 -7.40
N VAL A 67 9.53 -6.25 -6.88
CA VAL A 67 9.08 -5.94 -5.52
C VAL A 67 8.86 -7.20 -4.70
N HIS A 68 9.00 -7.06 -3.38
CA HIS A 68 8.49 -8.03 -2.40
C HIS A 68 7.17 -7.51 -1.84
N LEU A 69 6.09 -8.26 -1.99
CA LEU A 69 4.77 -7.87 -1.46
C LEU A 69 4.59 -8.41 -0.04
N VAL A 70 4.15 -7.54 0.86
CA VAL A 70 3.77 -7.88 2.23
C VAL A 70 2.39 -7.28 2.48
N GLY A 71 1.39 -8.13 2.70
CA GLY A 71 0.02 -7.71 3.01
C GLY A 71 -0.35 -8.09 4.44
N HIS A 72 -1.21 -7.28 5.06
CA HIS A 72 -1.89 -7.61 6.31
C HIS A 72 -3.39 -7.35 6.15
N ASP A 73 -4.21 -8.28 6.62
CA ASP A 73 -5.68 -8.27 6.49
C ASP A 73 -6.15 -8.49 5.03
N TRP A 74 -7.06 -7.67 4.51
CA TRP A 74 -7.79 -7.86 3.24
C TRP A 74 -6.94 -7.74 1.96
#